data_AF-A0A822D8A2-F1
#
_entry.id   AF-A0A822D8A2-F1
#
_cell.length_a   1.000
_cell.length_b   1.000
_cell.length_c   1.000
_cell.angle_alpha   90.00
_cell.angle_beta   90.00
_cell.angle_gamma   90.00
#
_symmetry.space_group_name_H-M   'P 1'
#
loop_
_entity.id
_entity.type
_entity.pdbx_description
1 polymer ?
#
loop_
_entity_poly.entity_id
_entity_poly.type
_entity_poly.pdbx_seq_one_letter_code
_entity_poly.pdbx_strand_id
1 'polypeptide(L)'
;VTQVNNTGDLTNNGNFSYLALSVLAEHAATLLDIVYNRTDEKDRVVLPFLQNLVTNVMPYVRTHVSANAPSYRSASTLLMNISQYSYTRKAWKKEAFEQLFDVAFFQLDIIALRSWKIIVDNMITNERPTSFRDVMTKINTVQTGLFVSKEHEYEQRAMLVKRFAFVIYASEKDQYNRQLPEILERIADLLKLPQVPILHTQMFLFLRVLLLRISTKNLISLWPILMTELIQVLLQLEQDLISDLDGEVKSHVQRMVTNDLATTNVSNTSNASNPALKMYLYACKLLDVLLAMPYSELYHFQLFRSAFVTDEYINDRKSPIDTFIAFSIRLSKLLERKLQLMSTSIHERLPIIKNMNRPLLRLRTITNIIELYPFFNCLTQMHTYDHHHYQHSLPTHTNISNKQISLPKKKESSKKKNKSLIHISSYRKSDSTTMNSIKEETMSEIETSVLEDFVESWI
;
A
#
# COMPACT_ATOMS: atom_id res chain seq x y z
N VAL A 1 -7.52 -22.05 -39.43
CA VAL A 1 -8.73 -21.89 -40.25
C VAL A 1 -9.61 -23.11 -40.08
N THR A 2 -10.63 -23.00 -39.23
CA THR A 2 -11.98 -23.57 -39.39
C THR A 2 -12.79 -23.06 -38.20
N GLN A 3 -13.50 -21.96 -38.42
CA GLN A 3 -14.57 -21.53 -37.55
C GLN A 3 -15.71 -22.54 -37.68
N VAL A 4 -16.12 -23.14 -36.56
CA VAL A 4 -17.46 -23.69 -36.42
C VAL A 4 -18.18 -22.79 -35.43
N ASN A 5 -19.16 -22.07 -35.96
CA ASN A 5 -20.13 -21.30 -35.21
C ASN A 5 -20.88 -22.22 -34.25
N ASN A 6 -20.65 -22.09 -32.95
CA ASN A 6 -21.53 -22.66 -31.93
C ASN A 6 -21.49 -21.79 -30.67
N THR A 7 -22.26 -20.70 -30.67
CA THR A 7 -22.35 -19.76 -29.54
C THR A 7 -23.05 -20.33 -28.31
N GLY A 8 -23.61 -21.55 -28.38
CA GLY A 8 -24.21 -22.28 -27.25
C GLY A 8 -23.27 -23.28 -26.53
N ASP A 9 -22.16 -23.71 -27.14
CA ASP A 9 -21.25 -24.73 -26.57
C ASP A 9 -20.09 -24.14 -25.75
N LEU A 10 -19.71 -22.89 -26.03
CA LEU A 10 -18.58 -22.23 -25.37
C LEU A 10 -18.84 -21.97 -23.88
N THR A 11 -20.07 -21.66 -23.49
CA THR A 11 -20.46 -21.45 -22.09
C THR A 11 -20.47 -22.76 -21.30
N ASN A 12 -20.96 -23.86 -21.90
CA ASN A 12 -20.96 -25.17 -21.27
C ASN A 12 -19.53 -25.73 -21.13
N ASN A 13 -18.72 -25.67 -22.19
CA ASN A 13 -17.33 -26.13 -22.13
C ASN A 13 -16.48 -25.30 -21.15
N GLY A 14 -16.69 -23.98 -21.09
CA GLY A 14 -16.05 -23.12 -20.09
C GLY A 14 -16.43 -23.51 -18.65
N ASN A 15 -17.71 -23.85 -18.42
CA ASN A 15 -18.19 -24.27 -17.11
C ASN A 15 -17.64 -25.63 -16.67
N PHE A 16 -17.58 -26.62 -17.58
CA PHE A 16 -16.98 -27.92 -17.28
C PHE A 16 -15.47 -27.81 -17.02
N SER A 17 -14.76 -26.99 -17.79
CA SER A 17 -13.33 -26.70 -17.58
C SER A 17 -13.08 -26.02 -16.22
N TYR A 18 -13.92 -25.07 -15.83
CA TYR A 18 -13.84 -24.44 -14.50
C TYR A 18 -14.03 -25.45 -13.38
N LEU A 19 -15.06 -26.30 -13.45
CA LEU A 19 -15.34 -27.30 -12.42
C LEU A 19 -14.18 -28.30 -12.29
N ALA A 20 -13.65 -28.78 -13.42
CA ALA A 20 -12.49 -29.66 -13.44
C ALA A 20 -11.26 -28.99 -12.82
N LEU A 21 -10.98 -27.73 -13.15
CA LEU A 21 -9.88 -26.95 -12.55
C LEU A 21 -10.07 -26.79 -11.04
N SER A 22 -11.30 -26.52 -10.57
CA SER A 22 -11.59 -26.36 -9.15
C SER A 22 -11.33 -27.64 -8.37
N VAL A 23 -11.83 -28.78 -8.86
CA VAL A 23 -11.59 -30.09 -8.24
C VAL A 23 -10.11 -30.43 -8.25
N LEU A 24 -9.42 -30.17 -9.36
CA LEU A 24 -7.99 -30.43 -9.47
C LEU A 24 -7.18 -29.54 -8.52
N ALA A 25 -7.52 -28.25 -8.40
CA ALA A 25 -6.87 -27.34 -7.46
C ALA A 25 -7.00 -27.85 -6.02
N GLU A 26 -8.20 -28.30 -5.62
CA GLU A 26 -8.47 -28.82 -4.28
C GLU A 26 -7.66 -30.09 -3.96
N HIS A 27 -7.54 -31.02 -4.92
CA HIS A 27 -6.93 -32.33 -4.69
C HIS A 27 -5.47 -32.43 -5.15
N ALA A 28 -4.90 -31.38 -5.75
CA ALA A 28 -3.56 -31.40 -6.36
C ALA A 28 -2.47 -31.84 -5.39
N ALA A 29 -2.46 -31.31 -4.16
CA ALA A 29 -1.47 -31.65 -3.14
C ALA A 29 -1.48 -33.15 -2.83
N THR A 30 -2.65 -33.69 -2.51
CA THR A 30 -2.83 -35.11 -2.20
C THR A 30 -2.50 -36.01 -3.38
N LEU A 31 -2.90 -35.63 -4.60
CA LEU A 31 -2.58 -36.38 -5.82
C LEU A 31 -1.07 -36.39 -6.08
N LEU A 32 -0.40 -35.26 -5.92
CA LEU A 32 1.05 -35.17 -6.08
C LEU A 32 1.78 -36.03 -5.07
N ASP A 33 1.37 -36.03 -3.80
CA ASP A 33 1.99 -36.87 -2.78
C ASP A 33 1.81 -38.36 -3.09
N ILE A 34 0.64 -38.79 -3.55
CA ILE A 34 0.39 -40.18 -3.93
C ILE A 34 1.23 -40.57 -5.15
N VAL A 35 1.22 -39.76 -6.20
CA VAL A 35 1.91 -40.04 -7.46
C VAL A 35 3.43 -40.02 -7.27
N TYR A 36 3.95 -39.05 -6.52
CA TYR A 36 5.38 -38.92 -6.24
C TYR A 36 5.92 -40.06 -5.38
N ASN A 37 5.14 -40.55 -4.40
CA ASN A 37 5.56 -41.63 -3.52
C ASN A 37 5.43 -43.03 -4.13
N ARG A 38 4.54 -43.23 -5.12
CA ARG A 38 4.33 -44.52 -5.79
C ARG A 38 5.19 -44.73 -7.04
N THR A 39 5.89 -43.70 -7.50
CA THR A 39 6.66 -43.77 -8.75
C THR A 39 8.15 -43.88 -8.45
N ASP A 40 8.79 -44.95 -8.94
CA ASP A 40 10.24 -45.14 -8.80
C ASP A 40 11.02 -44.18 -9.73
N GLU A 41 10.53 -43.94 -10.95
CA GLU A 41 11.13 -43.00 -11.92
C GLU A 41 10.53 -41.58 -11.82
N LYS A 42 10.65 -40.97 -10.64
CA LYS A 42 10.02 -39.68 -10.28
C LYS A 42 10.23 -38.58 -11.32
N ASP A 43 11.46 -38.36 -11.77
CA ASP A 43 11.76 -37.30 -12.75
C ASP A 43 11.28 -37.63 -14.18
N ARG A 44 11.16 -38.91 -14.54
CA ARG A 44 10.77 -39.30 -15.90
C ARG A 44 9.26 -39.25 -16.11
N VAL A 45 8.48 -39.46 -15.05
CA VAL A 45 7.02 -39.55 -15.13
C VAL A 45 6.34 -38.32 -14.53
N VAL A 46 6.76 -37.90 -13.33
CA VAL A 46 6.08 -36.82 -12.60
C VAL A 46 6.34 -35.47 -13.26
N LEU A 47 7.57 -35.23 -13.72
CA LEU A 47 7.92 -33.95 -14.35
C LEU A 47 7.19 -33.70 -15.68
N PRO A 48 7.16 -34.63 -16.67
CA PRO A 48 6.39 -34.41 -17.90
C PRO A 48 4.88 -34.29 -17.66
N PHE A 49 4.33 -35.06 -16.70
CA PHE A 49 2.94 -34.92 -16.29
C PHE A 49 2.66 -33.51 -15.76
N LEU A 50 3.49 -33.01 -14.85
CA LEU A 50 3.39 -31.65 -14.31
C LEU A 50 3.55 -30.58 -15.39
N GLN A 51 4.48 -30.76 -16.33
CA GLN A 51 4.68 -29.82 -17.44
C GLN A 51 3.44 -29.77 -18.33
N ASN A 52 2.86 -30.92 -18.66
CA ASN A 52 1.60 -30.98 -19.41
C ASN A 52 0.46 -30.32 -18.63
N LEU A 53 0.37 -30.57 -17.32
CA LEU A 53 -0.63 -29.95 -16.48
C LEU A 53 -0.51 -28.42 -16.53
N VAL A 54 0.67 -27.87 -16.25
CA VAL A 54 0.93 -26.43 -16.28
C VAL A 54 0.61 -25.85 -17.66
N THR A 55 1.06 -26.49 -18.73
CA THR A 55 0.81 -26.03 -20.11
C THR A 55 -0.68 -25.91 -20.41
N ASN A 56 -1.51 -26.83 -19.92
CA ASN A 56 -2.97 -26.77 -20.08
C ASN A 56 -3.66 -25.76 -19.14
N VAL A 57 -3.04 -25.40 -18.01
CA VAL A 57 -3.58 -24.45 -17.03
C VAL A 57 -3.27 -23.00 -17.43
N MET A 58 -2.10 -22.74 -18.03
CA MET A 58 -1.65 -21.38 -18.35
C MET A 58 -2.58 -20.56 -19.27
N PRO A 59 -3.32 -21.11 -20.25
CA PRO A 59 -4.27 -20.33 -21.04
C PRO A 59 -5.32 -19.61 -20.19
N TYR A 60 -5.79 -20.23 -19.10
CA TYR A 60 -6.74 -19.62 -18.17
C TYR A 60 -6.12 -18.48 -17.35
N VAL A 61 -4.83 -18.59 -17.05
CA VAL A 61 -4.04 -17.56 -16.33
C VAL A 61 -3.64 -16.40 -17.24
N ARG A 62 -3.56 -16.62 -18.56
CA ARG A 62 -3.22 -15.58 -19.55
C ARG A 62 -4.43 -14.78 -20.04
N THR A 63 -5.64 -15.22 -19.71
CA THR A 63 -6.88 -14.59 -20.20
C THR A 63 -7.44 -13.63 -19.15
N HIS A 64 -7.16 -12.33 -19.32
CA HIS A 64 -7.52 -11.26 -18.39
C HIS A 64 -8.91 -10.65 -18.64
N VAL A 65 -9.92 -11.50 -18.80
CA VAL A 65 -11.31 -11.08 -19.04
C VAL A 65 -12.19 -11.40 -17.83
N SER A 66 -13.09 -10.48 -17.47
CA SER A 66 -14.02 -10.66 -16.34
C SER A 66 -14.79 -11.99 -16.34
N ALA A 67 -15.24 -12.46 -17.50
CA ALA A 67 -15.93 -13.75 -17.66
C ALA A 67 -15.05 -14.97 -17.32
N ASN A 68 -13.72 -14.85 -17.45
CA ASN A 68 -12.76 -15.90 -17.14
C ASN A 68 -12.31 -15.89 -15.66
N ALA A 69 -12.73 -14.91 -14.85
CA ALA A 69 -12.26 -14.76 -13.47
C ALA A 69 -12.37 -16.04 -12.61
N PRO A 70 -13.47 -16.84 -12.65
CA PRO A 70 -13.55 -18.09 -11.88
C PRO A 70 -12.49 -19.13 -12.29
N SER A 71 -12.26 -19.29 -13.59
CA SER A 71 -11.23 -20.19 -14.13
C SER A 71 -9.84 -19.70 -13.80
N TYR A 72 -9.58 -18.39 -13.91
CA TYR A 72 -8.32 -17.77 -13.52
C TYR A 72 -7.98 -18.04 -12.05
N ARG A 73 -8.95 -17.86 -11.12
CA ARG A 73 -8.78 -18.13 -9.69
C ARG A 73 -8.43 -19.59 -9.43
N SER A 74 -9.16 -20.51 -10.05
CA SER A 74 -8.95 -21.96 -9.88
C SER A 74 -7.59 -22.39 -10.42
N ALA A 75 -7.25 -21.91 -11.62
CA ALA A 75 -5.94 -22.13 -12.23
C ALA A 75 -4.78 -21.56 -11.38
N SER A 76 -4.96 -20.36 -10.83
CA SER A 76 -3.97 -19.73 -9.93
C SER A 76 -3.83 -20.51 -8.62
N THR A 77 -4.93 -21.03 -8.07
CA THR A 77 -4.92 -21.85 -6.85
C THR A 77 -4.24 -23.19 -7.08
N LEU A 78 -4.49 -23.83 -8.22
CA LEU A 78 -3.77 -25.03 -8.63
C LEU A 78 -2.26 -24.75 -8.77
N LEU A 79 -1.88 -23.67 -9.45
CA LEU A 79 -0.47 -23.28 -9.61
C LEU A 79 0.19 -22.99 -8.25
N MET A 80 -0.54 -22.34 -7.34
CA MET A 80 -0.12 -22.11 -5.96
C MET A 80 0.12 -23.43 -5.22
N ASN A 81 -0.80 -24.39 -5.30
CA ASN A 81 -0.68 -25.67 -4.62
C ASN A 81 0.50 -26.48 -5.15
N ILE A 82 0.73 -26.53 -6.46
CA ILE A 82 1.91 -27.23 -7.00
C ILE A 82 3.22 -26.49 -6.65
N SER A 83 3.20 -25.15 -6.53
CA SER A 83 4.42 -24.34 -6.29
C SER A 83 5.09 -24.57 -4.93
N GLN A 84 4.33 -25.08 -3.96
CA GLN A 84 4.82 -25.38 -2.60
C GLN A 84 5.81 -26.55 -2.58
N TYR A 85 5.83 -27.36 -3.64
CA TYR A 85 6.69 -28.53 -3.74
C TYR A 85 7.93 -28.20 -4.57
N SER A 86 9.11 -28.25 -3.95
CA SER A 86 10.38 -27.87 -4.61
C SER A 86 10.69 -28.68 -5.88
N TYR A 87 10.30 -29.95 -5.94
CA TYR A 87 10.53 -30.83 -7.09
C TYR A 87 9.66 -30.49 -8.31
N THR A 88 8.51 -29.82 -8.14
CA THR A 88 7.61 -29.46 -9.24
C THR A 88 8.10 -28.23 -10.01
N ARG A 89 9.06 -27.49 -9.44
CA ARG A 89 9.49 -26.17 -9.90
C ARG A 89 9.86 -26.09 -11.37
N LYS A 90 10.55 -27.11 -11.89
CA LYS A 90 10.95 -27.19 -13.30
C LYS A 90 9.75 -27.18 -14.26
N ALA A 91 8.55 -27.53 -13.80
CA ALA A 91 7.34 -27.55 -14.62
C ALA A 91 6.68 -26.18 -14.75
N TRP A 92 6.72 -25.33 -13.72
CA TRP A 92 5.90 -24.12 -13.66
C TRP A 92 6.66 -22.81 -13.60
N LYS A 93 7.91 -22.80 -13.11
CA LYS A 93 8.65 -21.56 -12.80
C LYS A 93 8.76 -20.64 -14.00
N LYS A 94 9.12 -21.18 -15.17
CA LYS A 94 9.30 -20.41 -16.39
C LYS A 94 8.01 -19.70 -16.79
N GLU A 95 6.90 -20.43 -16.82
CA GLU A 95 5.58 -19.90 -17.18
C GLU A 95 5.10 -18.84 -16.17
N ALA A 96 5.29 -19.07 -14.88
CA ALA A 96 4.96 -18.09 -13.83
C ALA A 96 5.82 -16.83 -13.91
N PHE A 97 7.10 -16.97 -14.23
CA PHE A 97 8.01 -15.84 -14.41
C PHE A 97 7.63 -15.02 -15.65
N GLU A 98 7.29 -15.67 -16.77
CA GLU A 98 6.77 -14.97 -17.96
C GLU A 98 5.47 -14.22 -17.64
N GLN A 99 4.56 -14.87 -16.90
CA GLN A 99 3.30 -14.26 -16.48
C GLN A 99 3.50 -13.04 -15.58
N LEU A 100 4.44 -13.08 -14.62
CA LEU A 100 4.74 -11.93 -13.76
C LEU A 100 5.14 -10.69 -14.57
N PHE A 101 5.79 -10.86 -15.72
CA PHE A 101 6.21 -9.77 -16.60
C PHE A 101 5.22 -9.47 -17.74
N ASP A 102 4.09 -10.19 -17.83
CA ASP A 102 3.03 -9.89 -18.78
C ASP A 102 2.38 -8.54 -18.46
N VAL A 103 2.05 -7.71 -19.47
CA VAL A 103 1.50 -6.35 -19.29
C VAL A 103 0.22 -6.37 -18.46
N ALA A 104 -0.64 -7.37 -18.66
CA ALA A 104 -1.92 -7.52 -17.98
C ALA A 104 -1.83 -8.24 -16.64
N PHE A 105 -0.64 -8.60 -16.13
CA PHE A 105 -0.46 -9.40 -14.91
C PHE A 105 -1.36 -8.96 -13.73
N PHE A 106 -1.48 -7.66 -13.49
CA PHE A 106 -2.25 -7.12 -12.36
C PHE A 106 -3.75 -6.98 -12.62
N GLN A 107 -4.24 -7.24 -13.84
CA GLN A 107 -5.66 -7.28 -14.20
C GLN A 107 -6.28 -8.58 -13.67
N LEU A 108 -6.37 -8.70 -12.36
CA LEU A 108 -6.88 -9.85 -11.64
C LEU A 108 -7.50 -9.42 -10.32
N ASP A 109 -8.35 -10.23 -9.72
CA ASP A 109 -8.94 -9.91 -8.43
C ASP A 109 -8.06 -10.28 -7.23
N ILE A 110 -8.45 -9.80 -6.05
CA ILE A 110 -7.71 -9.98 -4.81
C ILE A 110 -7.53 -11.46 -4.42
N ILE A 111 -8.46 -12.34 -4.81
CA ILE A 111 -8.40 -13.77 -4.49
C ILE A 111 -7.27 -14.40 -5.30
N ALA A 112 -7.24 -14.15 -6.60
CA ALA A 112 -6.16 -14.60 -7.46
C ALA A 112 -4.81 -14.00 -7.04
N LEU A 113 -4.77 -12.71 -6.68
CA LEU A 113 -3.53 -12.05 -6.25
C LEU A 113 -2.91 -12.71 -5.01
N ARG A 114 -3.73 -13.19 -4.06
CA ARG A 114 -3.26 -13.93 -2.88
C ARG A 114 -2.58 -15.23 -3.26
N SER A 115 -3.10 -15.97 -4.25
CA SER A 115 -2.42 -17.14 -4.80
C SER A 115 -1.09 -16.75 -5.46
N TRP A 116 -1.08 -15.67 -6.24
CA TRP A 116 0.13 -15.16 -6.90
C TRP A 116 1.19 -14.67 -5.94
N LYS A 117 0.82 -14.14 -4.77
CA LYS A 117 1.76 -13.81 -3.69
C LYS A 117 2.58 -15.04 -3.32
N ILE A 118 1.92 -16.18 -3.07
CA ILE A 118 2.58 -17.44 -2.69
C ILE A 118 3.40 -18.02 -3.85
N ILE A 119 2.87 -17.98 -5.08
CA ILE A 119 3.59 -18.45 -6.27
C ILE A 119 4.89 -17.66 -6.48
N VAL A 120 4.83 -16.33 -6.37
CA VAL A 120 5.99 -15.44 -6.55
C VAL A 120 7.01 -15.66 -5.43
N ASP A 121 6.56 -15.80 -4.18
CA ASP A 121 7.46 -16.12 -3.07
C ASP A 121 8.19 -17.46 -3.31
N ASN A 122 7.44 -18.53 -3.61
CA ASN A 122 8.01 -19.84 -3.95
C ASN A 122 8.95 -19.79 -5.16
N MET A 123 8.68 -18.91 -6.12
CA MET A 123 9.49 -18.72 -7.32
C MET A 123 10.84 -18.09 -7.01
N ILE A 124 10.92 -17.15 -6.05
CA ILE A 124 12.14 -16.39 -5.76
C ILE A 124 12.92 -16.98 -4.58
N THR A 125 12.24 -17.37 -3.49
CA THR A 125 12.85 -17.78 -2.21
C THR A 125 13.59 -19.12 -2.29
N ASN A 126 13.11 -20.05 -3.12
CA ASN A 126 13.72 -21.37 -3.25
C ASN A 126 14.98 -21.40 -4.14
N GLU A 127 15.51 -20.25 -4.59
CA GLU A 127 16.80 -20.19 -5.30
C GLU A 127 17.97 -19.77 -4.41
N ARG A 128 19.19 -20.07 -4.89
CA ARG A 128 20.37 -19.23 -4.60
C ARG A 128 20.06 -17.76 -5.02
N PRO A 129 20.75 -16.73 -4.50
CA PRO A 129 20.45 -15.30 -4.70
C PRO A 129 20.40 -14.75 -6.15
N THR A 130 20.46 -15.61 -7.18
CA THR A 130 20.39 -15.29 -8.61
C THR A 130 18.99 -14.86 -9.09
N SER A 131 17.90 -15.53 -8.66
CA SER A 131 16.54 -15.18 -9.17
C SER A 131 16.12 -13.75 -8.87
N PHE A 132 16.44 -13.25 -7.67
CA PHE A 132 16.13 -11.87 -7.29
C PHE A 132 16.95 -10.87 -8.11
N ARG A 133 18.22 -11.20 -8.38
CA ARG A 133 19.09 -10.40 -9.26
C ARG A 133 18.59 -10.39 -10.70
N ASP A 134 18.02 -11.48 -11.19
CA ASP A 134 17.41 -11.54 -12.53
C ASP A 134 16.19 -10.61 -12.63
N VAL A 135 15.35 -10.59 -11.59
CA VAL A 135 14.24 -9.62 -11.47
C VAL A 135 14.77 -8.20 -11.46
N MET A 136 15.75 -7.90 -10.59
CA MET A 136 16.39 -6.57 -10.48
C MET A 136 16.98 -6.12 -11.83
N THR A 137 17.63 -7.03 -12.55
CA THR A 137 18.18 -6.78 -13.88
C THR A 137 17.08 -6.49 -14.89
N LYS A 138 15.99 -7.26 -14.90
CA LYS A 138 14.83 -7.00 -15.79
C LYS A 138 14.16 -5.66 -15.55
N ILE A 139 14.14 -5.18 -14.30
CA ILE A 139 13.62 -3.85 -13.97
C ILE A 139 14.51 -2.72 -14.52
N ASN A 140 15.79 -3.02 -14.75
CA ASN A 140 16.74 -2.08 -15.31
C ASN A 140 16.77 -2.10 -16.85
N THR A 141 16.30 -3.17 -17.47
CA THR A 141 16.18 -3.28 -18.93
C THR A 141 14.91 -2.58 -19.43
N VAL A 142 14.88 -1.24 -19.38
CA VAL A 142 13.92 -0.48 -20.19
C VAL A 142 14.55 -0.27 -21.56
N GLN A 143 13.89 -0.73 -22.63
CA GLN A 143 14.44 -0.61 -23.98
C GLN A 143 14.35 0.84 -24.45
N THR A 144 15.47 1.56 -24.38
CA THR A 144 15.60 2.91 -24.94
C THR A 144 15.95 2.81 -26.43
N GLY A 145 14.96 2.48 -27.27
CA GLY A 145 15.13 2.49 -28.72
C GLY A 145 15.00 3.91 -29.29
N LEU A 146 15.72 4.21 -30.38
CA LEU A 146 15.67 5.49 -31.10
C LEU A 146 14.25 5.90 -31.57
N PHE A 147 13.30 4.96 -31.59
CA PHE A 147 11.91 5.15 -32.04
C PHE A 147 10.87 5.02 -30.91
N VAL A 148 11.29 4.86 -29.66
CA VAL A 148 10.36 4.73 -28.51
C VAL A 148 10.15 6.10 -27.88
N SER A 149 8.89 6.48 -27.62
CA SER A 149 8.58 7.75 -26.96
C SER A 149 9.02 7.73 -25.50
N LYS A 150 9.42 8.90 -24.96
CA LYS A 150 9.76 9.04 -23.53
C LYS A 150 8.59 8.67 -22.61
N GLU A 151 7.36 8.94 -23.04
CA GLU A 151 6.15 8.57 -22.30
C GLU A 151 6.03 7.06 -22.13
N HIS A 152 6.24 6.31 -23.22
CA HIS A 152 6.22 4.85 -23.17
C HIS A 152 7.37 4.27 -22.34
N GLU A 153 8.55 4.91 -22.35
CA GLU A 153 9.65 4.55 -21.46
C GLU A 153 9.25 4.66 -19.99
N TYR A 154 8.56 5.75 -19.61
CA TYR A 154 8.07 5.94 -18.24
C TYR A 154 6.98 4.95 -17.86
N GLU A 155 6.07 4.62 -18.77
CA GLU A 155 5.06 3.56 -18.56
C GLU A 155 5.71 2.21 -18.29
N GLN A 156 6.66 1.79 -19.13
CA GLN A 156 7.40 0.54 -18.94
C GLN A 156 8.18 0.54 -17.62
N ARG A 157 8.83 1.65 -17.27
CA ARG A 157 9.56 1.77 -16.01
C ARG A 157 8.61 1.68 -14.81
N ALA A 158 7.48 2.37 -14.83
CA ALA A 158 6.46 2.30 -13.78
C ALA A 158 5.90 0.87 -13.63
N MET A 159 5.61 0.20 -14.75
CA MET A 159 5.18 -1.19 -14.82
C MET A 159 6.19 -2.13 -14.12
N LEU A 160 7.48 -1.94 -14.36
CA LEU A 160 8.55 -2.75 -13.75
C LEU A 160 8.72 -2.45 -12.26
N VAL A 161 8.64 -1.18 -11.84
CA VAL A 161 8.66 -0.80 -10.42
C VAL A 161 7.53 -1.46 -9.64
N LYS A 162 6.31 -1.47 -10.21
CA LYS A 162 5.15 -2.14 -9.60
C LYS A 162 5.39 -3.64 -9.39
N ARG A 163 5.98 -4.32 -10.39
CA ARG A 163 6.34 -5.76 -10.27
C ARG A 163 7.40 -6.00 -9.21
N PHE A 164 8.40 -5.13 -9.13
CA PHE A 164 9.42 -5.24 -8.10
C PHE A 164 8.86 -5.09 -6.70
N ALA A 165 8.00 -4.08 -6.51
CA ALA A 165 7.28 -3.87 -5.27
C ALA A 165 6.45 -5.11 -4.91
N PHE A 166 5.81 -5.77 -5.88
CA PHE A 166 5.06 -7.00 -5.62
C PHE A 166 5.95 -8.17 -5.20
N VAL A 167 7.13 -8.35 -5.82
CA VAL A 167 8.10 -9.38 -5.43
C VAL A 167 8.56 -9.19 -3.98
N ILE A 168 8.87 -7.95 -3.58
CA ILE A 168 9.26 -7.64 -2.20
C ILE A 168 8.07 -7.78 -1.25
N TYR A 169 6.85 -7.44 -1.69
CA TYR A 169 5.63 -7.63 -0.91
C TYR A 169 5.33 -9.12 -0.65
N ALA A 170 5.63 -9.98 -1.62
CA ALA A 170 5.39 -11.42 -1.53
C ALA A 170 6.32 -12.13 -0.55
N SER A 171 7.52 -11.58 -0.34
CA SER A 171 8.56 -12.18 0.48
C SER A 171 8.30 -12.08 1.99
N GLU A 172 9.08 -12.81 2.78
CA GLU A 172 9.11 -12.63 4.24
C GLU A 172 9.69 -11.27 4.63
N LYS A 173 9.35 -10.81 5.85
CA LYS A 173 9.93 -9.59 6.42
C LYS A 173 11.45 -9.75 6.51
N ASP A 174 12.19 -8.70 6.15
CA ASP A 174 13.65 -8.62 6.21
C ASP A 174 14.42 -9.58 5.27
N GLN A 175 13.74 -10.33 4.40
CA GLN A 175 14.37 -11.32 3.51
C GLN A 175 15.47 -10.72 2.59
N TYR A 176 15.29 -9.49 2.13
CA TYR A 176 16.19 -8.80 1.19
C TYR A 176 17.12 -7.76 1.83
N ASN A 177 17.35 -7.84 3.14
CA ASN A 177 18.21 -6.86 3.85
C ASN A 177 19.64 -6.77 3.28
N ARG A 178 20.18 -7.85 2.71
CA ARG A 178 21.51 -7.84 2.08
C ARG A 178 21.54 -7.02 0.78
N GLN A 179 20.45 -7.05 0.02
CA GLN A 179 20.29 -6.33 -1.23
C GLN A 179 19.71 -4.91 -1.02
N LEU A 180 19.28 -4.57 0.20
CA LEU A 180 18.68 -3.29 0.52
C LEU A 180 19.50 -2.07 0.05
N PRO A 181 20.85 -2.02 0.17
CA PRO A 181 21.62 -0.90 -0.36
C PRO A 181 21.40 -0.67 -1.87
N GLU A 182 21.39 -1.74 -2.67
CA GLU A 182 21.14 -1.69 -4.12
C GLU A 182 19.70 -1.27 -4.43
N ILE A 183 18.74 -1.71 -3.61
CA ILE A 183 17.34 -1.30 -3.70
C ILE A 183 17.19 0.21 -3.43
N LEU A 184 17.86 0.73 -2.39
CA LEU A 184 17.80 2.15 -2.02
C LEU A 184 18.48 3.05 -3.05
N GLU A 185 19.63 2.62 -3.59
CA GLU A 185 20.29 3.31 -4.70
C GLU A 185 19.34 3.42 -5.91
N ARG A 186 18.65 2.32 -6.24
CA ARG A 186 17.68 2.31 -7.33
C ARG A 186 16.50 3.25 -7.08
N ILE A 187 15.99 3.32 -5.86
CA ILE A 187 14.93 4.26 -5.49
C ILE A 187 15.41 5.69 -5.66
N ALA A 188 16.59 6.01 -5.16
CA ALA A 188 17.18 7.33 -5.30
C ALA A 188 17.34 7.72 -6.78
N ASP A 189 17.81 6.80 -7.63
CA ASP A 189 17.96 7.06 -9.07
C ASP A 189 16.63 7.28 -9.80
N LEU A 190 15.59 6.55 -9.43
CA LEU A 190 14.25 6.71 -10.01
C LEU A 190 13.60 8.04 -9.60
N LEU A 191 13.87 8.52 -8.39
CA LEU A 191 13.34 9.78 -7.85
C LEU A 191 14.13 11.02 -8.30
N LYS A 192 15.38 10.86 -8.78
CA LYS A 192 16.13 11.97 -9.42
C LYS A 192 15.49 12.48 -10.71
N LEU A 193 14.63 11.68 -11.33
CA LEU A 193 13.94 12.06 -12.56
C LEU A 193 12.95 13.19 -12.28
N PRO A 194 12.59 14.02 -13.29
CA PRO A 194 11.51 14.99 -13.15
C PRO A 194 10.24 14.32 -12.59
N GLN A 195 9.37 15.09 -11.93
CA GLN A 195 8.18 14.57 -11.27
C GLN A 195 7.15 14.00 -12.28
N VAL A 196 7.42 12.80 -12.79
CA VAL A 196 6.59 12.06 -13.73
C VAL A 196 5.51 11.33 -12.93
N PRO A 197 4.21 11.68 -13.05
CA PRO A 197 3.19 11.21 -12.12
C PRO A 197 2.98 9.69 -12.12
N ILE A 198 3.05 9.05 -13.29
CA ILE A 198 2.88 7.59 -13.40
C ILE A 198 3.99 6.83 -12.67
N LEU A 199 5.22 7.35 -12.70
CA LEU A 199 6.35 6.76 -12.00
C LEU A 199 6.22 6.97 -10.48
N HIS A 200 5.93 8.21 -10.06
CA HIS A 200 5.76 8.56 -8.64
C HIS A 200 4.62 7.77 -7.97
N THR A 201 3.54 7.51 -8.70
CA THR A 201 2.46 6.61 -8.24
C THR A 201 3.01 5.25 -7.82
N GLN A 202 3.86 4.63 -8.65
CA GLN A 202 4.44 3.32 -8.35
C GLN A 202 5.55 3.40 -7.31
N MET A 203 6.29 4.51 -7.25
CA MET A 203 7.28 4.75 -6.18
C MET A 203 6.62 4.84 -4.81
N PHE A 204 5.50 5.55 -4.67
CA PHE A 204 4.78 5.61 -3.39
C PHE A 204 4.19 4.26 -2.98
N LEU A 205 3.69 3.46 -3.93
CA LEU A 205 3.34 2.06 -3.66
C LEU A 205 4.55 1.27 -3.15
N PHE A 206 5.69 1.42 -3.81
CA PHE A 206 6.90 0.71 -3.46
C PHE A 206 7.43 1.10 -2.07
N LEU A 207 7.42 2.39 -1.72
CA LEU A 207 7.77 2.88 -0.39
C LEU A 207 6.87 2.27 0.69
N ARG A 208 5.56 2.15 0.44
CA ARG A 208 4.63 1.49 1.37
C ARG A 208 4.94 0.00 1.56
N VAL A 209 5.34 -0.70 0.49
CA VAL A 209 5.81 -2.09 0.60
C VAL A 209 7.07 -2.16 1.46
N LEU A 210 8.03 -1.26 1.28
CA LEU A 210 9.26 -1.26 2.09
C LEU A 210 8.98 -1.02 3.57
N LEU A 211 8.06 -0.11 3.89
CA LEU A 211 7.60 0.13 5.27
C LEU A 211 7.01 -1.14 5.92
N LEU A 212 6.37 -2.01 5.13
CA LEU A 212 5.80 -3.27 5.61
C LEU A 212 6.83 -4.41 5.73
N ARG A 213 7.76 -4.49 4.77
CA ARG A 213 8.64 -5.67 4.58
C ARG A 213 10.04 -5.49 5.11
N ILE A 214 10.49 -4.26 5.37
CA ILE A 214 11.82 -3.98 5.91
C ILE A 214 11.66 -3.43 7.33
N SER A 215 12.39 -4.01 8.28
CA SER A 215 12.39 -3.50 9.65
C SER A 215 12.89 -2.06 9.69
N THR A 216 12.26 -1.27 10.55
CA THR A 216 12.45 0.19 10.63
C THR A 216 13.87 0.61 10.98
N LYS A 217 14.60 -0.24 11.73
CA LYS A 217 16.05 -0.12 11.98
C LYS A 217 16.91 -0.09 10.70
N ASN A 218 16.45 -0.73 9.62
CA ASN A 218 17.17 -0.79 8.34
C ASN A 218 16.72 0.32 7.38
N LEU A 219 15.64 1.05 7.70
CA LEU A 219 15.08 2.11 6.86
C LEU A 219 15.62 3.52 7.20
N ILE A 220 16.62 3.64 8.08
CA ILE A 220 17.17 4.93 8.55
C ILE A 220 17.51 5.85 7.37
N SER A 221 18.20 5.33 6.36
CA SER A 221 18.62 6.10 5.17
C SER A 221 17.49 6.39 4.18
N LEU A 222 16.36 5.68 4.26
CA LEU A 222 15.20 5.91 3.38
C LEU A 222 14.37 7.12 3.84
N TRP A 223 14.34 7.41 5.14
CA TRP A 223 13.46 8.45 5.71
C TRP A 223 13.59 9.82 5.06
N PRO A 224 14.81 10.38 4.86
CA PRO A 224 14.95 11.69 4.21
C PRO A 224 14.38 11.71 2.78
N ILE A 225 14.61 10.64 2.02
CA ILE A 225 14.13 10.49 0.64
C ILE A 225 12.60 10.45 0.65
N LEU A 226 12.03 9.54 1.43
CA LEU A 226 10.59 9.36 1.56
C LEU A 226 9.86 10.66 1.95
N MET A 227 10.40 11.40 2.93
CA MET A 227 9.80 12.65 3.39
C MET A 227 9.89 13.75 2.34
N THR A 228 11.04 13.88 1.68
CA THR A 228 11.25 14.89 0.65
C THR A 228 10.23 14.72 -0.48
N GLU A 229 10.08 13.49 -0.99
CA GLU A 229 9.13 13.20 -2.08
C GLU A 229 7.68 13.41 -1.66
N LEU A 230 7.31 12.97 -0.45
CA LEU A 230 5.96 13.16 0.07
C LEU A 230 5.61 14.63 0.21
N ILE A 231 6.52 15.43 0.80
CA ILE A 231 6.32 16.88 0.98
C ILE A 231 6.25 17.59 -0.38
N GLN A 232 7.11 17.24 -1.33
CA GLN A 232 7.09 17.84 -2.67
C GLN A 232 5.76 17.61 -3.38
N VAL A 233 5.22 16.39 -3.34
CA VAL A 233 3.94 16.07 -3.98
C VAL A 233 2.76 16.74 -3.26
N LEU A 234 2.79 16.85 -1.93
CA LEU A 234 1.75 17.59 -1.20
C LEU A 234 1.80 19.10 -1.45
N LEU A 235 3.00 19.68 -1.63
CA LEU A 235 3.15 21.07 -2.05
C LEU A 235 2.63 21.29 -3.48
N GLN A 236 2.92 20.37 -4.39
CA GLN A 236 2.38 20.43 -5.75
C GLN A 236 0.85 20.35 -5.74
N LEU A 237 0.29 19.40 -4.97
CA LEU A 237 -1.15 19.27 -4.76
C LEU A 237 -1.78 20.59 -4.27
N GLU A 238 -1.12 21.25 -3.32
CA GLU A 238 -1.57 22.53 -2.79
C GLU A 238 -1.53 23.64 -3.84
N GLN A 239 -0.45 23.74 -4.62
CA GLN A 239 -0.30 24.73 -5.69
C GLN A 239 -1.34 24.53 -6.78
N ASP A 240 -1.58 23.29 -7.21
CA ASP A 240 -2.61 22.96 -8.19
C ASP A 240 -3.99 23.39 -7.69
N LEU A 241 -4.33 23.10 -6.43
CA LEU A 241 -5.60 23.54 -5.82
C LEU A 241 -5.74 25.06 -5.80
N ILE A 242 -4.69 25.79 -5.45
CA ILE A 242 -4.71 27.26 -5.45
C ILE A 242 -4.91 27.78 -6.88
N SER A 243 -4.19 27.23 -7.85
CA SER A 243 -4.28 27.65 -9.25
C SER A 243 -5.67 27.44 -9.85
N ASP A 244 -6.32 26.33 -9.48
CA ASP A 244 -7.65 25.96 -9.93
C ASP A 244 -8.72 26.87 -9.31
N LEU A 245 -8.60 27.18 -8.01
CA LEU A 245 -9.45 28.15 -7.32
C LEU A 245 -9.33 29.55 -7.93
N ASP A 246 -8.11 30.01 -8.22
CA ASP A 246 -7.89 31.33 -8.84
C ASP A 246 -8.47 31.41 -10.27
N GLY A 247 -8.40 30.31 -11.03
CA GLY A 247 -9.01 30.18 -12.35
C GLY A 247 -10.54 30.23 -12.30
N GLU A 248 -11.14 29.46 -11.40
CA GLU A 248 -12.59 29.44 -11.16
C GLU A 248 -13.11 30.82 -10.74
N VAL A 249 -12.45 31.49 -9.80
CA VAL A 249 -12.82 32.85 -9.35
C VAL A 249 -12.75 33.86 -10.50
N LYS A 250 -11.68 33.83 -11.31
CA LYS A 250 -11.57 34.71 -12.49
C LYS A 250 -12.68 34.43 -13.51
N SER A 251 -13.02 33.17 -13.74
CA SER A 251 -14.09 32.78 -14.67
C SER A 251 -15.48 33.19 -14.14
N HIS A 252 -15.69 33.11 -12.83
CA HIS A 252 -16.94 33.52 -12.17
C HIS A 252 -17.10 35.04 -12.20
N VAL A 253 -16.03 35.79 -11.88
CA VAL A 253 -16.00 37.26 -11.99
C VAL A 253 -16.20 37.69 -13.45
N GLN A 254 -15.56 37.03 -14.41
CA GLN A 254 -15.78 37.32 -15.84
C GLN A 254 -17.23 37.07 -16.25
N ARG A 255 -17.85 35.97 -15.79
CA ARG A 255 -19.27 35.66 -16.02
C ARG A 255 -20.23 36.67 -15.37
N MET A 256 -19.83 37.30 -14.27
CA MET A 256 -20.61 38.39 -13.65
C MET A 256 -20.42 39.74 -14.35
N VAL A 257 -19.29 39.95 -15.02
CA VAL A 257 -18.94 41.22 -15.70
C VAL A 257 -19.39 41.24 -17.17
N THR A 258 -19.38 40.11 -17.88
CA THR A 258 -19.85 40.02 -19.27
C THR A 258 -21.19 39.30 -19.35
N ASN A 259 -22.26 40.07 -19.54
CA ASN A 259 -23.62 39.54 -19.72
C ASN A 259 -23.93 39.09 -21.16
N ASP A 260 -22.92 38.82 -21.99
CA ASP A 260 -23.11 38.46 -23.40
C ASP A 260 -22.45 37.13 -23.78
N LEU A 261 -23.33 36.23 -24.23
CA LEU A 261 -23.17 35.09 -25.15
C LEU A 261 -21.75 34.79 -25.66
N ALA A 262 -21.06 33.85 -25.01
CA ALA A 262 -19.99 33.07 -25.64
C ALA A 262 -20.02 31.62 -25.13
N THR A 263 -20.87 30.82 -25.77
CA THR A 263 -20.74 29.37 -25.79
C THR A 263 -19.50 28.98 -26.59
N THR A 264 -18.38 28.76 -25.91
CA THR A 264 -17.23 28.06 -26.52
C THR A 264 -16.66 27.03 -25.56
N ASN A 265 -16.95 25.79 -25.90
CA ASN A 265 -16.27 24.54 -25.55
C ASN A 265 -14.88 24.72 -24.94
N VAL A 266 -14.74 24.34 -23.67
CA VAL A 266 -13.49 23.73 -23.18
C VAL A 266 -13.83 22.27 -22.92
N SER A 267 -13.14 21.44 -23.67
CA SER A 267 -13.24 19.99 -23.74
C SER A 267 -13.44 19.32 -22.38
N ASN A 268 -14.62 18.74 -22.19
CA ASN A 268 -14.76 17.49 -21.44
C ASN A 268 -13.94 16.43 -22.17
N THR A 269 -12.65 16.33 -21.87
CA THR A 269 -11.85 15.15 -22.18
C THR A 269 -12.33 14.03 -21.27
N SER A 270 -13.28 13.27 -21.80
CA SER A 270 -13.78 12.01 -21.26
C SER A 270 -12.63 11.07 -20.86
N ASN A 271 -12.66 10.64 -19.60
CA ASN A 271 -12.27 9.29 -19.13
C ASN A 271 -10.81 8.82 -19.32
N ALA A 272 -9.83 9.71 -19.46
CA ALA A 272 -8.44 9.36 -19.13
C ALA A 272 -8.18 9.75 -17.67
N SER A 273 -7.84 8.78 -16.81
CA SER A 273 -7.45 9.06 -15.42
C SER A 273 -6.31 10.07 -15.42
N ASN A 274 -6.51 11.28 -14.87
CA ASN A 274 -5.47 12.28 -14.78
C ASN A 274 -4.28 11.69 -13.99
N PRO A 275 -3.09 11.49 -14.62
CA PRO A 275 -1.96 10.83 -13.96
C PRO A 275 -1.53 11.54 -12.67
N ALA A 276 -1.70 12.86 -12.59
CA ALA A 276 -1.41 13.65 -11.39
C ALA A 276 -2.36 13.32 -10.24
N LEU A 277 -3.66 13.14 -10.50
CA LEU A 277 -4.62 12.74 -9.47
C LEU A 277 -4.28 11.38 -8.86
N LYS A 278 -3.85 10.42 -9.69
CA LYS A 278 -3.41 9.10 -9.20
C LYS A 278 -2.15 9.22 -8.34
N MET A 279 -1.20 10.09 -8.72
CA MET A 279 -0.02 10.41 -7.91
C MET A 279 -0.41 11.00 -6.55
N TYR A 280 -1.31 11.99 -6.52
CA TYR A 280 -1.79 12.60 -5.28
C TYR A 280 -2.46 11.59 -4.35
N LEU A 281 -3.31 10.71 -4.91
CA LEU A 281 -3.94 9.63 -4.15
C LEU A 281 -2.89 8.71 -3.51
N TYR A 282 -1.88 8.27 -4.26
CA TYR A 282 -0.87 7.35 -3.74
C TYR A 282 0.07 8.02 -2.73
N ALA A 283 0.36 9.31 -2.87
CA ALA A 283 1.04 10.11 -1.85
C ALA A 283 0.21 10.17 -0.55
N CYS A 284 -1.10 10.42 -0.66
CA CYS A 284 -1.99 10.43 0.49
C CYS A 284 -2.10 9.05 1.15
N LYS A 285 -2.10 7.95 0.37
CA LYS A 285 -2.06 6.58 0.91
C LYS A 285 -0.75 6.27 1.63
N LEU A 286 0.38 6.82 1.18
CA LEU A 286 1.64 6.71 1.92
C LEU A 286 1.53 7.45 3.25
N LEU A 287 1.01 8.69 3.24
CA LEU A 287 0.78 9.45 4.48
C LEU A 287 -0.16 8.71 5.43
N ASP A 288 -1.24 8.12 4.91
CA ASP A 288 -2.21 7.33 5.66
C ASP A 288 -1.55 6.14 6.37
N VAL A 289 -0.70 5.37 5.67
CA VAL A 289 0.07 4.27 6.28
C VAL A 289 1.04 4.79 7.34
N LEU A 290 1.74 5.90 7.10
CA LEU A 290 2.67 6.49 8.07
C LEU A 290 1.95 6.94 9.36
N LEU A 291 0.73 7.46 9.22
CA LEU A 291 -0.08 7.91 10.35
C LEU A 291 -0.74 6.74 11.11
N ALA A 292 -1.09 5.65 10.43
CA ALA A 292 -1.71 4.46 11.02
C ALA A 292 -0.69 3.51 11.69
N MET A 293 0.59 3.56 11.31
CA MET A 293 1.62 2.67 11.87
C MET A 293 1.91 2.97 13.36
N PRO A 294 2.11 1.94 14.20
CA PRO A 294 2.38 2.12 15.62
C PRO A 294 3.65 2.95 15.89
N TYR A 295 3.61 3.77 16.95
CA TYR A 295 4.76 4.57 17.40
C TYR A 295 6.06 3.78 17.59
N SER A 296 5.96 2.50 18.01
CA SER A 296 7.13 1.63 18.21
C SER A 296 7.88 1.29 16.93
N GLU A 297 7.21 1.36 15.78
CA GLU A 297 7.82 1.11 14.48
C GLU A 297 8.38 2.42 13.88
N LEU A 298 7.80 3.58 14.18
CA LEU A 298 8.08 4.81 13.43
C LEU A 298 8.65 5.98 14.24
N TYR A 299 9.76 5.77 14.96
CA TYR A 299 10.37 6.86 15.74
C TYR A 299 10.87 8.02 14.86
N HIS A 300 11.42 7.76 13.67
CA HIS A 300 11.88 8.82 12.77
C HIS A 300 10.73 9.63 12.19
N PHE A 301 9.60 9.00 11.89
CA PHE A 301 8.42 9.70 11.38
C PHE A 301 7.94 10.76 12.37
N GLN A 302 8.09 10.53 13.68
CA GLN A 302 7.67 11.51 14.70
C GLN A 302 8.37 12.87 14.56
N LEU A 303 9.60 12.90 14.04
CA LEU A 303 10.32 14.14 13.77
C LEU A 303 9.63 14.99 12.68
N PHE A 304 8.87 14.36 11.80
CA PHE A 304 8.17 14.99 10.68
C PHE A 304 6.66 15.06 10.87
N ARG A 305 6.10 14.41 11.90
CA ARG A 305 4.65 14.27 12.09
C ARG A 305 3.95 15.62 12.13
N SER A 306 4.54 16.60 12.82
CA SER A 306 4.05 17.97 12.94
C SER A 306 3.91 18.70 11.60
N ALA A 307 4.63 18.24 10.56
CA ALA A 307 4.48 18.77 9.21
C ALA A 307 3.12 18.43 8.60
N PHE A 308 2.54 17.28 8.98
CA PHE A 308 1.34 16.72 8.35
C PHE A 308 0.09 16.84 9.22
N VAL A 309 0.23 16.63 10.53
CA VAL A 309 -0.85 16.71 11.52
C VAL A 309 -0.39 17.58 12.68
N THR A 310 -1.27 18.38 13.25
CA THR A 310 -0.97 19.25 14.39
C THR A 310 -0.81 18.42 15.68
N ASP A 311 0.19 18.76 16.49
CA ASP A 311 0.38 18.17 17.83
C ASP A 311 -0.41 18.96 18.90
N GLU A 312 -0.90 18.27 19.95
CA GLU A 312 -1.75 18.81 21.03
C GLU A 312 -1.19 20.09 21.71
N TYR A 313 0.13 20.28 21.73
CA TYR A 313 0.77 21.33 22.54
C TYR A 313 0.69 22.75 21.96
N ILE A 314 0.16 22.93 20.74
CA ILE A 314 0.14 24.25 20.09
C ILE A 314 -1.15 25.04 20.43
N ASN A 315 -2.25 24.37 20.78
CA ASN A 315 -3.54 25.04 20.98
C ASN A 315 -3.64 25.85 22.29
N ASP A 316 -2.77 25.60 23.27
CA ASP A 316 -2.84 26.25 24.59
C ASP A 316 -1.91 27.47 24.74
N ARG A 317 -1.13 27.80 23.69
CA ARG A 317 -0.31 29.01 23.67
C ARG A 317 -0.82 29.94 22.58
N LYS A 318 -1.41 31.06 22.99
CA LYS A 318 -1.46 32.29 22.20
C LYS A 318 -0.01 32.76 21.95
N SER A 319 0.74 32.08 21.09
CA SER A 319 2.03 32.57 20.60
C SER A 319 1.76 33.43 19.37
N PRO A 320 2.06 34.74 19.41
CA PRO A 320 2.20 35.53 18.20
C PRO A 320 3.51 35.09 17.52
N ILE A 321 3.53 35.06 16.18
CA ILE A 321 4.65 34.77 15.24
C ILE A 321 4.63 33.35 14.63
N ASP A 322 4.49 33.31 13.29
CA ASP A 322 4.74 32.23 12.33
C ASP A 322 4.76 30.79 12.85
N THR A 323 3.60 30.32 13.31
CA THR A 323 3.43 28.89 13.62
C THR A 323 3.27 28.13 12.31
N PHE A 324 4.18 27.17 12.06
CA PHE A 324 4.08 26.27 10.91
C PHE A 324 2.70 25.59 10.90
N ILE A 325 1.96 25.71 9.78
CA ILE A 325 0.63 25.10 9.63
C ILE A 325 0.76 23.76 8.92
N ALA A 326 0.27 22.71 9.57
CA ALA A 326 0.28 21.35 9.04
C ALA A 326 -0.44 21.22 7.69
N PHE A 327 0.04 20.31 6.83
CA PHE A 327 -0.55 20.04 5.52
C PHE A 327 -2.03 19.63 5.59
N SER A 328 -2.43 18.84 6.60
CA SER A 328 -3.83 18.46 6.79
C SER A 328 -4.77 19.67 6.87
N ILE A 329 -4.39 20.69 7.63
CA ILE A 329 -5.19 21.92 7.80
C ILE A 329 -5.19 22.74 6.50
N ARG A 330 -4.02 22.93 5.88
CA ARG A 330 -3.89 23.73 4.64
C ARG A 330 -4.73 23.13 3.51
N LEU A 331 -4.55 21.83 3.26
CA LEU A 331 -5.24 21.11 2.20
C LEU A 331 -6.73 20.96 2.48
N SER A 332 -7.13 20.67 3.74
CA SER A 332 -8.55 20.62 4.11
C SER A 332 -9.26 21.94 3.81
N LYS A 333 -8.66 23.08 4.17
CA LYS A 333 -9.24 24.41 3.90
C LYS A 333 -9.37 24.72 2.41
N LEU A 334 -8.37 24.37 1.59
CA LEU A 334 -8.42 24.59 0.14
C LEU A 334 -9.48 23.70 -0.53
N LEU A 335 -9.54 22.43 -0.13
CA LEU A 335 -10.54 21.49 -0.63
C LEU A 335 -11.96 21.88 -0.20
N GLU A 336 -12.14 22.38 1.02
CA GLU A 336 -13.41 22.92 1.50
C GLU A 336 -13.86 24.13 0.67
N ARG A 337 -12.97 25.08 0.40
CA ARG A 337 -13.26 26.23 -0.48
C ARG A 337 -13.67 25.77 -1.88
N LYS A 338 -12.95 24.79 -2.44
CA LYS A 338 -13.28 24.24 -3.76
C LYS A 338 -14.65 23.57 -3.77
N LEU A 339 -14.98 22.83 -2.70
CA LEU A 339 -16.30 22.22 -2.51
C LEU A 339 -17.42 23.27 -2.44
N GLN A 340 -17.19 24.38 -1.75
CA GLN A 340 -18.16 25.49 -1.63
C GLN A 340 -18.43 26.17 -2.99
N LEU A 341 -17.40 26.33 -3.83
CA LEU A 341 -17.53 26.93 -5.16
C LEU A 341 -18.30 26.05 -6.16
N MET A 342 -18.21 24.73 -6.05
CA MET A 342 -18.88 23.79 -6.96
C MET A 342 -20.40 23.65 -6.74
N SER A 343 -20.99 24.45 -5.83
CA SER A 343 -22.44 24.60 -5.56
C SER A 343 -23.29 23.38 -5.91
N THR A 344 -23.30 22.30 -5.11
CA THR A 344 -24.40 21.30 -5.02
C THR A 344 -24.04 20.17 -4.04
N SER A 345 -24.90 19.94 -3.03
CA SER A 345 -25.27 18.64 -2.41
C SER A 345 -24.22 17.56 -2.02
N ILE A 346 -22.91 17.78 -2.16
CA ILE A 346 -21.88 16.78 -1.86
C ILE A 346 -21.54 16.74 -0.35
N HIS A 347 -21.90 17.79 0.40
CA HIS A 347 -21.72 17.84 1.86
C HIS A 347 -22.36 16.66 2.61
N GLU A 348 -23.43 16.04 2.08
CA GLU A 348 -24.12 14.92 2.73
C GLU A 348 -23.55 13.53 2.45
N ARG A 349 -22.57 13.38 1.55
CA ARG A 349 -22.07 12.04 1.12
C ARG A 349 -20.62 11.74 1.48
N LEU A 350 -19.99 12.57 2.30
CA LEU A 350 -18.59 12.40 2.65
C LEU A 350 -18.49 11.64 3.99
N PRO A 351 -17.97 10.40 4.00
CA PRO A 351 -17.98 9.56 5.19
C PRO A 351 -17.14 10.18 6.31
N ILE A 352 -17.72 10.28 7.51
CA ILE A 352 -16.97 10.63 8.73
C ILE A 352 -16.16 9.40 9.14
N ILE A 353 -14.85 9.48 8.97
CA ILE A 353 -13.92 8.42 9.34
C ILE A 353 -13.64 8.51 10.84
N LYS A 354 -13.87 7.43 11.60
CA LYS A 354 -13.84 7.44 13.08
C LYS A 354 -12.72 6.61 13.72
N ASN A 355 -11.99 5.78 12.97
CA ASN A 355 -11.03 4.83 13.52
C ASN A 355 -9.63 5.04 12.94
N MET A 356 -8.69 5.49 13.79
CA MET A 356 -7.35 5.95 13.40
C MET A 356 -6.26 4.87 13.40
N ASN A 357 -6.56 3.65 13.87
CA ASN A 357 -5.61 2.52 13.86
C ASN A 357 -5.68 1.71 12.56
N ARG A 358 -6.22 2.29 11.49
CA ARG A 358 -6.56 1.60 10.24
C ARG A 358 -6.36 2.56 9.08
N PRO A 359 -5.88 2.12 7.90
CA PRO A 359 -5.80 2.98 6.72
C PRO A 359 -7.18 3.54 6.37
N LEU A 360 -7.27 4.87 6.31
CA LEU A 360 -8.49 5.62 6.02
C LEU A 360 -8.81 5.64 4.51
N LEU A 361 -7.79 5.56 3.65
CA LEU A 361 -7.92 5.66 2.19
C LEU A 361 -7.95 4.28 1.51
N ARG A 362 -9.16 3.79 1.24
CA ARG A 362 -9.41 2.56 0.47
C ARG A 362 -9.76 2.79 -1.01
N LEU A 363 -9.80 4.06 -1.46
CA LEU A 363 -10.11 4.43 -2.84
C LEU A 363 -9.06 3.89 -3.81
N ARG A 364 -9.45 3.21 -4.90
CA ARG A 364 -8.49 2.72 -5.93
C ARG A 364 -8.08 3.80 -6.92
N THR A 365 -9.01 4.67 -7.25
CA THR A 365 -8.86 5.79 -8.19
C THR A 365 -9.69 6.95 -7.69
N ILE A 366 -9.30 8.16 -8.06
CA ILE A 366 -10.10 9.38 -7.88
C ILE A 366 -10.31 10.03 -9.24
N THR A 367 -11.51 10.57 -9.44
CA THR A 367 -11.88 11.35 -10.63
C THR A 367 -11.72 12.85 -10.38
N ASN A 368 -11.91 13.27 -9.13
CA ASN A 368 -11.77 14.64 -8.68
C ASN A 368 -10.95 14.70 -7.40
N ILE A 369 -10.12 15.73 -7.28
CA ILE A 369 -9.28 16.01 -6.11
C ILE A 369 -10.10 16.21 -4.82
N ILE A 370 -11.36 16.63 -4.94
CA ILE A 370 -12.31 16.80 -3.82
C ILE A 370 -12.56 15.48 -3.09
N GLU A 371 -12.41 14.33 -3.76
CA GLU A 371 -12.56 13.02 -3.12
C GLU A 371 -11.54 12.78 -1.99
N LEU A 372 -10.45 13.56 -1.93
CA LEU A 372 -9.47 13.53 -0.83
C LEU A 372 -9.89 14.36 0.40
N TYR A 373 -10.95 15.18 0.30
CA TYR A 373 -11.39 16.02 1.41
C TYR A 373 -11.75 15.25 2.70
N PRO A 374 -12.49 14.12 2.67
CA PRO A 374 -12.82 13.37 3.89
C PRO A 374 -11.59 12.92 4.66
N PHE A 375 -10.55 12.53 3.92
CA PHE A 375 -9.28 12.13 4.49
C PHE A 375 -8.62 13.28 5.22
N PHE A 376 -8.40 14.43 4.56
CA PHE A 376 -7.76 15.59 5.20
C PHE A 376 -8.60 16.17 6.35
N ASN A 377 -9.93 16.21 6.21
CA ASN A 377 -10.82 16.65 7.28
C ASN A 377 -10.70 15.71 8.51
N CYS A 378 -10.67 14.39 8.31
CA CYS A 378 -10.41 13.45 9.39
C CYS A 378 -9.05 13.69 10.07
N LEU A 379 -8.00 13.98 9.28
CA LEU A 379 -6.67 14.29 9.82
C LEU A 379 -6.67 15.55 10.69
N THR A 380 -7.47 16.58 10.35
CA THR A 380 -7.59 17.77 11.20
C THR A 380 -8.31 17.51 12.53
N GLN A 381 -9.15 16.46 12.60
CA GLN A 381 -9.94 16.11 13.79
C GLN A 381 -9.21 15.14 14.74
N MET A 382 -8.00 14.68 14.39
CA MET A 382 -7.18 13.74 15.19
C MET A 382 -6.96 14.20 16.65
N HIS A 383 -7.16 15.48 16.96
CA HIS A 383 -7.05 16.08 18.29
C HIS A 383 -8.06 15.60 19.35
N THR A 384 -9.15 14.94 18.97
CA THR A 384 -10.29 14.75 19.87
C THR A 384 -10.39 13.37 20.52
N TYR A 385 -9.62 12.38 20.08
CA TYR A 385 -9.80 10.97 20.47
C TYR A 385 -8.73 10.40 21.41
N ASP A 386 -7.49 10.89 21.39
CA ASP A 386 -6.43 10.37 22.26
C ASP A 386 -6.63 10.73 23.75
N HIS A 387 -7.39 11.78 24.05
CA HIS A 387 -7.55 12.27 25.41
C HIS A 387 -8.22 11.27 26.40
N HIS A 388 -8.99 10.29 25.90
CA HIS A 388 -9.65 9.27 26.74
C HIS A 388 -8.79 8.03 27.02
N HIS A 389 -7.77 7.73 26.20
CA HIS A 389 -6.91 6.56 26.42
C HIS A 389 -5.65 6.87 27.23
N TYR A 390 -5.22 8.13 27.30
CA TYR A 390 -3.98 8.51 27.99
C TYR A 390 -4.16 8.97 29.46
N GLN A 391 -5.38 9.26 29.93
CA GLN A 391 -5.59 9.69 31.33
C GLN A 391 -5.42 8.57 32.38
N HIS A 392 -5.43 7.29 31.99
CA HIS A 392 -5.25 6.18 32.94
C HIS A 392 -3.81 5.66 33.07
N SER A 393 -2.84 6.20 32.31
CA SER A 393 -1.47 5.67 32.26
C SER A 393 -0.37 6.58 32.83
N LEU A 394 -0.72 7.77 33.35
CA LEU A 394 0.23 8.56 34.16
C LEU A 394 -0.03 8.39 35.66
N PRO A 395 1.00 8.20 36.50
CA PRO A 395 0.83 8.25 37.94
C PRO A 395 0.40 9.67 38.31
N THR A 396 -0.77 9.79 38.93
CA THR A 396 -1.20 11.03 39.58
C THR A 396 -0.15 11.41 40.62
N HIS A 397 0.69 12.40 40.31
CA HIS A 397 1.48 13.08 41.33
C HIS A 397 0.50 13.83 42.22
N THR A 398 0.29 13.29 43.41
CA THR A 398 -0.45 13.91 44.49
C THR A 398 0.17 15.27 44.81
N ASN A 399 -0.66 16.30 44.74
CA ASN A 399 -0.39 17.64 45.26
C ASN A 399 0.14 17.56 46.70
N ILE A 400 1.36 18.04 46.93
CA ILE A 400 1.82 18.40 48.26
C ILE A 400 2.11 19.90 48.24
N SER A 401 1.19 20.62 48.90
CA SER A 401 1.21 22.05 49.12
C SER A 401 2.47 22.50 49.89
N ASN A 402 2.98 23.67 49.53
CA ASN A 402 4.04 24.42 50.20
C ASN A 402 3.89 24.42 51.73
N LYS A 403 4.94 24.01 52.44
CA LYS A 403 5.30 24.60 53.73
C LYS A 403 6.81 24.56 53.93
N GLN A 404 7.32 25.74 54.31
CA GLN A 404 8.69 26.10 54.64
C GLN A 404 9.42 25.03 55.46
N ILE A 405 10.75 24.90 55.31
CA ILE A 405 11.71 24.77 56.43
C ILE A 405 13.16 24.93 55.91
N SER A 406 13.90 25.74 56.65
CA SER A 406 15.35 25.98 56.64
C SER A 406 16.21 24.76 57.00
N LEU A 407 17.43 24.70 56.45
CA LEU A 407 18.56 23.81 56.78
C LEU A 407 18.97 23.78 58.28
N PRO A 408 19.90 22.92 58.80
CA PRO A 408 20.67 21.81 58.17
C PRO A 408 20.93 20.51 59.05
N LYS A 409 21.55 19.50 58.39
CA LYS A 409 22.63 18.58 58.84
C LYS A 409 22.39 17.38 59.83
N LYS A 410 22.73 16.20 59.27
CA LYS A 410 23.60 15.08 59.76
C LYS A 410 23.08 14.00 60.73
N LYS A 411 23.43 12.76 60.30
CA LYS A 411 23.84 11.52 61.01
C LYS A 411 22.84 10.37 61.17
N GLU A 412 23.18 9.29 60.46
CA GLU A 412 23.22 7.85 60.82
C GLU A 412 22.45 7.37 62.07
N SER A 413 21.58 6.36 61.90
CA SER A 413 21.87 4.95 62.28
C SER A 413 20.61 4.06 62.39
N SER A 414 20.67 2.91 61.71
CA SER A 414 20.15 1.56 62.02
C SER A 414 18.92 1.32 62.94
N LYS A 415 17.88 0.61 62.43
CA LYS A 415 17.45 -0.79 62.78
C LYS A 415 15.95 -1.08 62.52
N LYS A 416 15.72 -2.15 61.73
CA LYS A 416 14.71 -3.25 61.85
C LYS A 416 13.27 -2.94 62.32
N LYS A 417 12.26 -3.24 61.48
CA LYS A 417 11.37 -4.44 61.54
C LYS A 417 10.14 -4.35 60.60
N ASN A 418 10.04 -5.35 59.72
CA ASN A 418 8.88 -6.18 59.36
C ASN A 418 7.51 -5.63 58.87
N LYS A 419 7.09 -6.29 57.76
CA LYS A 419 5.75 -6.73 57.35
C LYS A 419 4.83 -5.70 56.65
N SER A 420 4.79 -5.79 55.32
CA SER A 420 3.60 -6.29 54.61
C SER A 420 3.96 -6.58 53.15
N LEU A 421 3.61 -7.78 52.72
CA LEU A 421 3.85 -8.33 51.40
C LEU A 421 2.48 -8.82 50.95
N ILE A 422 1.71 -7.99 50.24
CA ILE A 422 0.44 -8.42 49.63
C ILE A 422 0.27 -7.68 48.28
N HIS A 423 0.28 -8.50 47.20
CA HIS A 423 -0.29 -8.29 45.86
C HIS A 423 0.04 -7.02 45.06
N ILE A 424 1.11 -7.07 44.26
CA ILE A 424 1.16 -6.39 42.95
C ILE A 424 1.79 -7.36 41.94
N SER A 425 1.01 -8.29 41.38
CA SER A 425 1.49 -9.12 40.26
C SER A 425 0.42 -9.58 39.25
N SER A 426 -0.84 -9.15 39.37
CA SER A 426 -1.90 -9.61 38.46
C SER A 426 -2.38 -8.60 37.39
N TYR A 427 -1.99 -7.33 37.44
CA TYR A 427 -2.55 -6.29 36.54
C TYR A 427 -1.69 -5.88 35.34
N ARG A 428 -0.51 -6.49 35.11
CA ARG A 428 0.41 -6.09 34.02
C ARG A 428 0.41 -6.99 32.78
N LYS A 429 -0.27 -8.14 32.82
CA LYS A 429 -0.28 -9.11 31.71
C LYS A 429 -1.47 -8.99 30.77
N SER A 430 -2.58 -8.38 31.17
CA SER A 430 -3.77 -8.20 30.32
C SER A 430 -3.56 -7.10 29.28
N ASP A 431 -2.99 -5.96 29.67
CA ASP A 431 -2.87 -4.78 28.79
C ASP A 431 -1.83 -4.94 27.68
N SER A 432 -0.74 -5.69 27.94
CA SER A 432 0.28 -5.98 26.93
C SER A 432 -0.25 -6.88 25.81
N THR A 433 -1.13 -7.83 26.16
CA THR A 433 -1.70 -8.76 25.19
C THR A 433 -2.72 -8.05 24.30
N THR A 434 -3.54 -7.16 24.86
CA THR A 434 -4.50 -6.34 24.09
C THR A 434 -3.78 -5.34 23.16
N MET A 435 -2.71 -4.68 23.64
CA MET A 435 -1.90 -3.78 22.80
C MET A 435 -1.19 -4.50 21.65
N ASN A 436 -0.66 -5.70 21.87
CA ASN A 436 -0.06 -6.49 20.79
C ASN A 436 -1.11 -6.97 19.78
N SER A 437 -2.29 -7.39 20.25
CA SER A 437 -3.40 -7.77 19.37
C SER A 437 -3.89 -6.61 18.49
N ILE A 438 -4.00 -5.39 19.04
CA ILE A 438 -4.37 -4.19 18.26
C ILE A 438 -3.30 -3.86 17.22
N LYS A 439 -2.01 -3.98 17.56
CA LYS A 439 -0.91 -3.77 16.62
C LYS A 439 -0.93 -4.79 15.48
N GLU A 440 -1.15 -6.06 15.79
CA GLU A 440 -1.25 -7.13 14.78
C GLU A 440 -2.43 -6.90 13.84
N GLU A 441 -3.60 -6.52 14.36
CA GLU A 441 -4.78 -6.19 13.56
C GLU A 441 -4.52 -4.98 12.64
N THR A 442 -3.95 -3.90 13.20
CA THR A 442 -3.56 -2.70 12.45
C THR A 442 -2.61 -3.05 11.29
N MET A 443 -1.57 -3.83 11.58
CA MET A 443 -0.60 -4.25 10.55
C MET A 443 -1.26 -5.13 9.48
N SER A 444 -2.14 -6.05 9.86
CA SER A 444 -2.88 -6.90 8.92
C SER A 444 -3.75 -6.06 7.96
N GLU A 445 -4.34 -4.99 8.45
CA GLU A 445 -5.14 -4.09 7.63
C GLU A 445 -4.31 -3.23 6.67
N ILE A 446 -3.15 -2.76 7.12
CA ILE A 446 -2.19 -2.05 6.27
C ILE A 446 -1.69 -3.01 5.18
N GLU A 447 -1.35 -4.24 5.53
CA GLU A 447 -0.95 -5.26 4.55
C GLU A 447 -2.04 -5.52 3.51
N THR A 448 -3.30 -5.58 3.94
CA THR A 448 -4.45 -5.75 3.04
C THR A 448 -4.64 -4.53 2.14
N SER A 449 -4.53 -3.32 2.69
CA SER A 449 -4.60 -2.06 1.93
C SER A 449 -3.53 -2.00 0.84
N VAL A 450 -2.28 -2.33 1.17
CA VAL A 450 -1.19 -2.35 0.19
C VAL A 450 -1.40 -3.44 -0.86
N LEU A 451 -1.93 -4.61 -0.49
CA LEU A 451 -2.25 -5.67 -1.45
C LEU A 451 -3.31 -5.23 -2.47
N GLU A 452 -4.34 -4.52 -2.02
CA GLU A 452 -5.43 -4.01 -2.87
C GLU A 452 -4.92 -3.05 -3.95
N ASP A 453 -3.81 -2.35 -3.70
CA ASP A 453 -3.23 -1.38 -4.64
C ASP A 453 -2.46 -1.99 -5.81
N PHE A 454 -2.20 -3.30 -5.74
CA PHE A 454 -1.67 -4.05 -6.86
C PHE A 454 -2.76 -4.43 -7.86
N VAL A 455 -4.00 -4.65 -7.41
CA VAL A 455 -5.12 -5.08 -8.25
C VAL A 455 -5.53 -4.01 -9.26
N GLU A 456 -5.68 -4.41 -10.51
CA GLU A 456 -6.28 -3.62 -11.59
C GLU A 456 -7.59 -4.26 -12.04
N SER A 457 -8.50 -3.47 -12.61
CA SER A 457 -9.77 -3.97 -13.12
C SER A 457 -9.53 -4.95 -14.28
N TRP A 458 -10.33 -6.00 -14.33
CA TRP A 458 -10.41 -6.88 -15.51
C TRP A 458 -10.81 -6.08 -16.74
N ILE A 459 -10.35 -6.54 -17.91
CA ILE A 459 -10.92 -6.17 -19.21
C ILE A 459 -12.30 -6.82 -19.34
#